data_AF-A0A4R9WL79-F1
#
_entry.id   AF-A0A4R9WL79-F1
#
_cell.length_a   1.000
_cell.length_b   1.000
_cell.length_c   1.000
_cell.angle_alpha   90.00
_cell.angle_beta   90.00
_cell.angle_gamma   90.00
#
_symmetry.space_group_name_H-M   'P 1'
#
loop_
_entity.id
_entity.type
_entity.pdbx_description
1 polymer ?
#
loop_
_entity_poly.entity_id
_entity_poly.type
_entity_poly.pdbx_seq_one_letter_code
_entity_poly.pdbx_strand_id
1 'polypeptide(L)'
;DILRRAMGKKKKSELDKQQVGFFGGMKERGYSEAAAQALWDILLPFSDYAFNKAHSAAYGVVSYWTAYLKAHYTAEYMAALLTSVGDNKDKLA
;
A
#
# COMPACT_ATOMS: atom_id res chain seq x y z
N ASP A 1 11.46 -0.44 9.30
CA ASP A 1 11.16 -1.61 8.43
C ASP A 1 11.06 -2.93 9.21
N ILE A 2 11.97 -3.21 10.16
CA ILE A 2 11.93 -4.45 10.98
C ILE A 2 10.58 -4.64 11.68
N LEU A 3 10.06 -3.60 12.36
CA LEU A 3 8.75 -3.62 13.01
C LEU A 3 7.61 -4.02 12.06
N ARG A 4 7.54 -3.40 10.87
CA ARG A 4 6.53 -3.71 9.84
C ARG A 4 6.59 -5.18 9.43
N ARG A 5 7.79 -5.71 9.21
CA ARG A 5 8.00 -7.13 8.85
C ARG A 5 7.60 -8.06 9.99
N ALA A 6 7.91 -7.69 11.24
CA ALA A 6 7.54 -8.46 12.42
C ALA A 6 6.02 -8.51 12.60
N MET A 7 5.33 -7.37 12.43
CA MET A 7 3.88 -7.27 12.47
C MET A 7 3.20 -8.13 11.40
N GLY A 8 3.63 -8.03 10.14
CA GLY A 8 3.05 -8.86 9.06
C GLY A 8 3.32 -10.36 9.21
N LYS A 9 4.44 -10.78 9.82
CA LYS A 9 4.75 -12.21 10.07
C LYS A 9 4.08 -12.78 11.32
N LYS A 10 3.52 -11.94 12.20
CA LYS A 10 2.84 -12.31 13.44
C LYS A 10 3.58 -13.29 14.36
N LYS A 11 4.92 -13.29 14.34
CA LYS A 11 5.71 -14.13 15.25
C LYS A 11 5.70 -13.52 16.65
N LYS A 12 4.95 -14.14 17.58
CA LYS A 12 4.74 -13.63 18.95
C LYS A 12 6.04 -13.22 19.66
N SER A 13 7.05 -14.09 19.65
CA SER A 13 8.35 -13.80 20.30
C SER A 13 9.09 -12.60 19.72
N GLU A 14 8.87 -12.26 18.45
CA GLU A 14 9.46 -11.08 17.82
C GLU A 14 8.59 -9.85 18.04
N LEU A 15 7.27 -9.99 18.00
CA LEU A 15 6.31 -8.93 18.31
C LEU A 15 6.47 -8.42 19.74
N ASP A 16 6.58 -9.31 20.72
CA ASP A 16 6.74 -8.95 22.13
C ASP A 16 8.03 -8.12 22.34
N LYS A 17 9.14 -8.52 21.70
CA LYS A 17 10.40 -7.74 21.73
C LYS A 17 10.24 -6.35 21.12
N GLN A 18 9.55 -6.27 19.98
CA GLN A 18 9.31 -4.99 19.31
C GLN A 18 8.35 -4.09 20.10
N GLN A 19 7.38 -4.67 20.80
CA GLN A 19 6.42 -3.94 21.63
C GLN A 19 7.12 -3.23 22.80
N VAL A 20 8.03 -3.92 23.50
CA VAL A 20 8.80 -3.31 24.61
C VAL A 20 9.57 -2.07 24.12
N GLY A 21 10.28 -2.19 22.99
CA GLY A 21 11.01 -1.06 22.40
C GLY A 21 10.09 0.08 21.93
N PHE A 22 8.93 -0.26 21.36
CA PHE A 22 7.94 0.71 20.92
C PHE A 22 7.36 1.51 22.10
N PHE A 23 6.93 0.83 23.16
CA PHE A 23 6.36 1.47 24.36
C PHE A 23 7.41 2.28 25.12
N GLY A 24 8.65 1.77 25.23
CA GLY A 24 9.77 2.52 25.80
C GLY A 24 10.03 3.82 25.04
N GLY A 25 10.13 3.75 23.71
CA GLY A 25 10.34 4.93 22.87
C GLY A 25 9.16 5.90 22.80
N MET A 26 7.94 5.44 23.10
CA MET A 26 6.76 6.31 23.27
C MET A 26 6.83 7.05 24.62
N LYS A 27 7.16 6.33 25.70
CA LYS A 27 7.31 6.89 27.05
C LYS A 27 8.41 7.95 27.10
N GLU A 28 9.57 7.68 26.51
CA GLU A 28 10.69 8.64 26.43
C GLU A 28 10.32 9.92 25.67
N ARG A 29 9.37 9.84 24.72
CA ARG A 29 8.85 10.98 23.97
C ARG A 29 7.65 11.67 24.65
N GLY A 30 7.32 11.28 25.88
CA GLY A 30 6.27 11.91 26.69
C GLY A 30 4.85 11.44 26.38
N TYR A 31 4.67 10.35 25.64
CA TYR A 31 3.34 9.78 25.39
C TYR A 31 2.87 8.93 26.57
N SER A 32 1.56 8.97 26.84
CA SER A 32 0.93 8.09 27.83
C SER A 32 0.90 6.64 27.35
N GLU A 33 0.85 5.72 28.30
CA GLU A 33 0.70 4.29 27.99
C GLU A 33 -0.60 4.01 27.23
N ALA A 34 -1.69 4.70 27.57
CA ALA A 34 -2.95 4.63 26.84
C ALA A 34 -2.81 5.04 25.36
N ALA A 35 -2.04 6.09 25.06
CA ALA A 35 -1.77 6.50 23.68
C ALA A 35 -0.90 5.49 22.94
N ALA A 36 0.11 4.92 23.61
CA ALA A 36 0.96 3.86 23.04
C ALA A 36 0.15 2.61 22.70
N GLN A 37 -0.73 2.19 23.63
CA GLN A 37 -1.61 1.04 23.45
C GLN A 37 -2.59 1.27 22.30
N ALA A 38 -3.27 2.42 22.26
CA ALA A 38 -4.20 2.74 21.18
C ALA A 38 -3.51 2.70 19.79
N LEU A 39 -2.29 3.21 19.68
CA LEU A 39 -1.54 3.17 18.43
C LEU A 39 -1.11 1.74 18.06
N TRP A 40 -0.70 0.94 19.04
CA TRP A 40 -0.33 -0.46 18.82
C TRP A 40 -1.51 -1.29 18.32
N ASP A 41 -2.69 -1.13 18.92
CA ASP A 41 -3.92 -1.84 18.58
C ASP A 41 -4.45 -1.48 17.19
N ILE A 42 -4.09 -0.30 16.66
CA ILE A 42 -4.36 0.08 15.28
C ILE A 42 -3.32 -0.54 14.34
N LEU A 43 -2.02 -0.43 14.68
CA LEU A 43 -0.93 -0.86 13.79
C LEU A 43 -0.90 -2.37 13.57
N LEU A 44 -1.19 -3.16 14.60
CA LEU A 44 -1.12 -4.62 14.53
C LEU A 44 -2.07 -5.21 13.48
N PRO A 45 -3.39 -4.96 13.51
CA PRO A 45 -4.30 -5.42 12.45
C PRO A 45 -4.05 -4.69 11.12
N PHE A 46 -3.67 -3.40 11.13
CA PHE A 46 -3.37 -2.65 9.90
C PHE A 46 -2.24 -3.28 9.08
N SER A 47 -1.26 -3.88 9.75
CA SER A 47 -0.11 -4.49 9.10
C SER A 47 -0.44 -5.61 8.10
N ASP A 48 -1.61 -6.24 8.23
CA ASP A 48 -2.09 -7.30 7.34
C ASP A 48 -2.47 -6.80 5.95
N TYR A 49 -2.91 -5.54 5.86
CA TYR A 49 -3.42 -4.92 4.64
C TYR A 49 -2.69 -3.62 4.28
N ALA A 50 -1.63 -3.28 5.01
CA ALA A 50 -0.76 -2.16 4.71
C ALA A 50 -0.12 -2.35 3.33
N PHE A 51 -0.31 -1.37 2.45
CA PHE A 51 0.15 -1.45 1.07
C PHE A 51 1.39 -0.58 0.82
N ASN A 52 2.26 -1.02 -0.09
CA ASN A 52 3.49 -0.27 -0.40
C ASN A 52 3.16 1.00 -1.20
N LYS A 53 3.44 2.16 -0.61
CA LYS A 53 3.18 3.47 -1.23
C LYS A 53 3.97 3.71 -2.52
N ALA A 54 5.22 3.28 -2.61
CA ALA A 54 6.04 3.47 -3.81
C ALA A 54 5.46 2.69 -5.00
N HIS A 55 5.04 1.44 -4.77
CA HIS A 55 4.35 0.64 -5.79
C HIS A 55 3.02 1.28 -6.20
N SER A 56 2.22 1.74 -5.23
CA SER A 56 0.95 2.43 -5.49
C SER A 56 1.13 3.68 -6.34
N ALA A 57 2.12 4.51 -6.01
CA ALA A 57 2.37 5.76 -6.70
C ALA A 57 2.84 5.52 -8.14
N ALA A 58 3.75 4.56 -8.35
CA ALA A 58 4.23 4.22 -9.68
C ALA A 58 3.09 3.73 -10.60
N TYR A 59 2.23 2.83 -10.10
CA TYR A 59 1.06 2.37 -10.84
C TYR A 59 0.03 3.49 -11.04
N GLY A 60 -0.17 4.32 -10.02
CA GLY A 60 -1.08 5.47 -10.09
C GLY A 60 -0.70 6.47 -11.19
N VAL A 61 0.60 6.69 -11.44
CA VAL A 61 1.06 7.55 -12.55
C VAL A 61 0.66 6.96 -13.91
N VAL A 62 0.86 5.66 -14.12
CA VAL A 62 0.47 4.99 -15.37
C VAL A 62 -1.05 5.00 -15.56
N SER A 63 -1.82 4.76 -14.49
CA SER A 63 -3.28 4.88 -14.51
C SER A 63 -3.73 6.29 -14.86
N TYR A 64 -3.10 7.31 -14.27
CA TYR A 64 -3.41 8.71 -14.55
C TYR A 64 -3.12 9.06 -16.02
N TRP A 65 -1.95 8.70 -16.55
CA TRP A 65 -1.63 8.93 -17.97
C TRP A 65 -2.60 8.22 -18.90
N THR A 66 -2.98 6.98 -18.55
CA THR A 66 -3.99 6.22 -19.31
C THR A 66 -5.32 6.96 -19.35
N ALA A 67 -5.81 7.43 -18.20
CA ALA A 67 -7.06 8.19 -18.12
C ALA A 67 -6.96 9.54 -18.85
N TYR A 68 -5.83 10.23 -18.74
CA TYR A 68 -5.57 11.50 -19.42
C TYR A 68 -5.63 11.35 -20.94
N LEU A 69 -4.92 10.35 -21.50
CA LEU A 69 -4.94 10.08 -22.93
C LEU A 69 -6.35 9.69 -23.39
N LYS A 70 -7.05 8.84 -22.64
CA LYS A 70 -8.43 8.48 -22.97
C LYS A 70 -9.39 9.69 -22.96
N ALA A 71 -9.19 10.63 -22.04
CA ALA A 71 -10.06 11.81 -21.88
C ALA A 71 -9.80 12.92 -22.91
N HIS A 72 -8.54 13.12 -23.34
CA HIS A 72 -8.15 14.24 -24.20
C HIS A 72 -7.79 13.84 -25.64
N TYR A 73 -7.48 12.56 -25.87
CA TYR A 73 -7.09 11.98 -27.17
C TYR A 73 -7.83 10.66 -27.38
N THR A 74 -9.17 10.71 -27.28
CA THR A 74 -10.00 9.51 -27.19
C THR A 74 -9.87 8.62 -28.42
N ALA A 75 -9.87 9.18 -29.63
CA ALA A 75 -9.78 8.38 -30.85
C ALA A 75 -8.42 7.68 -30.97
N GLU A 76 -7.33 8.39 -30.67
CA GLU A 76 -5.96 7.88 -30.70
C GLU A 76 -5.76 6.80 -29.63
N TYR A 77 -6.24 7.05 -28.41
CA TYR A 77 -6.15 6.08 -27.32
C TYR A 77 -6.94 4.80 -27.63
N MET A 78 -8.17 4.92 -28.16
CA MET A 78 -8.98 3.75 -28.52
C MET A 78 -8.38 2.99 -29.71
N ALA A 79 -7.81 3.68 -30.71
CA ALA A 79 -7.10 3.03 -31.82
C ALA A 79 -5.85 2.26 -31.33
N ALA A 80 -5.08 2.85 -30.42
CA ALA A 80 -3.95 2.19 -29.79
C ALA A 80 -4.39 0.97 -28.95
N LEU A 81 -5.52 1.08 -28.23
CA LEU A 81 -6.09 -0.01 -27.45
C LEU A 81 -6.51 -1.19 -28.35
N LEU A 82 -7.21 -0.93 -29.46
CA LEU A 82 -7.59 -1.96 -30.45
C LEU A 82 -6.36 -2.61 -31.09
N THR A 83 -5.34 -1.81 -31.40
CA THR A 83 -4.06 -2.32 -31.93
C THR A 83 -3.38 -3.27 -30.93
N SER A 84 -3.47 -2.99 -29.62
CA SER A 84 -2.83 -3.80 -28.57
C SER A 84 -3.41 -5.21 -28.42
N VAL A 85 -4.65 -5.45 -28.88
CA VAL A 85 -5.34 -6.74 -28.75
C VAL A 85 -5.25 -7.61 -30.02
N GLY A 86 -4.65 -7.09 -31.10
CA GLY A 86 -4.40 -7.83 -32.34
C GLY A 86 -5.65 -8.49 -32.88
N ASP A 87 -5.56 -9.79 -33.20
CA ASP A 87 -6.67 -10.57 -33.76
C ASP A 87 -7.61 -11.18 -32.70
N ASN A 88 -7.49 -10.79 -31.43
CA ASN A 88 -8.35 -11.29 -30.36
C ASN A 88 -9.77 -10.69 -30.48
N LYS A 89 -10.64 -11.42 -31.17
CA LYS A 89 -12.02 -11.00 -31.48
C LYS A 89 -12.86 -10.71 -30.24
N ASP A 90 -12.67 -11.45 -29.15
CA ASP A 90 -13.41 -11.24 -27.89
C ASP A 90 -13.00 -9.94 -27.18
N LYS A 91 -11.78 -9.44 -27.43
CA LYS A 91 -11.28 -8.18 -26.86
C LYS A 91 -11.42 -6.97 -27.77
N LEU A 92 -11.76 -7.18 -29.05
CA LEU A 92 -12.02 -6.12 -30.04
C LEU A 92 -13.46 -5.57 -29.97
N ALA A 93 -14.40 -6.36 -29.43
CA ALA A 93 -15.83 -6.06 -29.36
C ALA A 93 -16.25 -5.38 -28.04
#